data_AF-A0A010SUF8-F1
#
_entry.id   AF-A0A010SUF8-F1
#
_cell.length_a   1.000
_cell.length_b   1.000
_cell.length_c   1.000
_cell.angle_alpha   90.00
_cell.angle_beta   90.00
_cell.angle_gamma   90.00
#
_symmetry.space_group_name_H-M   'P 1'
#
loop_
_entity.id
_entity.type
_entity.pdbx_description
1 polymer ?
#
loop_
_entity_poly.entity_id
_entity_poly.type
_entity_poly.pdbx_seq_one_letter_code
_entity_poly.pdbx_strand_id
1 'polypeptide(L)'
;MLTANQGVYCTTQQEDSSTYEALLRASREGLADIQRLAVVRAGSHFDRPYPGYSEVDNLLKYTDQGGFVPALENLFRAGNPLVQEILKNWSAWENGVPEV
;
A
#
# COMPACT_ATOMS: atom_id res chain seq x y z
N MET A 1 15.40 -8.35 4.25
CA MET A 1 14.65 -8.42 2.98
C MET A 1 15.43 -9.27 1.99
N LEU A 2 14.76 -10.14 1.24
CA LEU A 2 15.37 -10.98 0.21
C LEU A 2 15.48 -10.18 -1.10
N THR A 3 16.41 -9.23 -1.15
CA THR A 3 16.57 -8.31 -2.30
C THR A 3 17.98 -8.33 -2.87
N ALA A 4 18.83 -9.29 -2.50
CA ALA A 4 20.24 -9.34 -2.91
C ALA A 4 20.97 -7.98 -2.71
N ASN A 5 20.70 -7.31 -1.58
CA ASN A 5 21.23 -6.00 -1.22
C ASN A 5 20.82 -4.83 -2.16
N GLN A 6 19.81 -5.01 -3.02
CA GLN A 6 19.28 -3.96 -3.90
C GLN A 6 18.15 -3.15 -3.25
N GLY A 7 17.49 -3.69 -2.23
CA GLY A 7 16.35 -3.04 -1.60
C GLY A 7 16.76 -2.09 -0.49
N VAL A 8 16.20 -0.89 -0.49
CA VAL A 8 16.25 0.04 0.66
C VAL A 8 15.04 -0.22 1.54
N TYR A 9 15.29 -0.49 2.84
CA TYR A 9 14.22 -0.68 3.81
C TYR A 9 13.51 0.65 4.08
N CYS A 10 12.22 0.72 3.75
CA CYS A 10 11.40 1.93 3.93
C CYS A 10 10.22 1.69 4.88
N THR A 11 9.46 0.59 4.66
CA THR A 11 8.34 0.20 5.52
C THR A 11 8.21 -1.32 5.59
N THR A 12 7.69 -1.88 6.69
CA THR A 12 7.19 -3.25 6.75
C THR A 12 5.73 -3.34 6.32
N GLN A 13 5.38 -4.35 5.52
CA GLN A 13 4.00 -4.66 5.10
C GLN A 13 3.83 -6.19 5.01
N GLN A 14 2.60 -6.71 5.02
CA GLN A 14 2.37 -8.18 5.04
C GLN A 14 1.58 -8.70 3.83
N GLU A 15 0.64 -7.93 3.28
CA GLU A 15 -0.38 -8.46 2.37
C GLU A 15 -0.10 -8.24 0.89
N ASP A 16 0.59 -7.16 0.50
CA ASP A 16 0.67 -6.74 -0.91
C ASP A 16 1.20 -7.83 -1.84
N SER A 17 2.24 -8.55 -1.43
CA SER A 17 2.85 -9.58 -2.27
C SER A 17 1.89 -10.74 -2.54
N SER A 18 1.06 -11.12 -1.56
CA SER A 18 0.08 -12.20 -1.76
C SER A 18 -1.13 -11.73 -2.56
N THR A 19 -1.59 -10.50 -2.34
CA THR A 19 -2.64 -9.87 -3.16
C THR A 19 -2.20 -9.71 -4.61
N TYR A 20 -0.98 -9.23 -4.84
CA TYR A 20 -0.38 -9.13 -6.18
C TYR A 20 -0.35 -10.49 -6.88
N GLU A 21 0.16 -11.52 -6.22
CA GLU A 21 0.24 -12.86 -6.81
C GLU A 21 -1.14 -13.45 -7.14
N ALA A 22 -2.14 -13.22 -6.30
CA ALA A 22 -3.52 -13.63 -6.60
C ALA A 22 -4.07 -12.92 -7.84
N LEU A 23 -3.88 -11.60 -7.93
CA LEU A 23 -4.32 -10.80 -9.08
C LEU A 23 -3.55 -11.13 -10.36
N LEU A 24 -2.25 -11.42 -10.24
CA LEU A 24 -1.41 -11.85 -11.36
C LEU A 24 -1.89 -13.18 -11.94
N ARG A 25 -2.24 -14.14 -11.07
CA ARG A 25 -2.84 -15.42 -11.51
C ARG A 25 -4.19 -15.20 -12.19
N ALA A 26 -5.06 -14.36 -11.61
CA ALA A 26 -6.33 -14.01 -12.24
C ALA A 26 -6.12 -13.33 -13.61
N SER A 27 -5.09 -12.51 -13.76
CA SER A 27 -4.76 -11.85 -15.01
C SER A 27 -4.26 -12.80 -16.08
N ARG A 28 -3.48 -13.83 -15.72
CA ARG A 28 -3.08 -14.91 -16.64
C ARG A 28 -4.26 -15.71 -17.19
N GLU A 29 -5.37 -15.78 -16.45
CA GLU A 29 -6.62 -16.43 -16.86
C GLU A 29 -7.60 -15.45 -17.53
N GLY A 30 -7.23 -14.18 -17.75
CA GLY A 30 -8.09 -13.16 -18.35
C GLY A 30 -9.25 -12.70 -17.46
N LEU A 31 -9.20 -12.96 -16.14
CA LEU A 31 -10.23 -12.58 -15.17
C LEU A 31 -9.99 -11.20 -14.53
N ALA A 32 -8.78 -10.67 -14.65
CA ALA A 32 -8.37 -9.36 -14.15
C ALA A 32 -7.27 -8.76 -15.04
N ASP A 33 -6.96 -7.49 -14.85
CA ASP A 33 -5.83 -6.84 -15.52
C ASP A 33 -4.82 -6.34 -14.47
N ILE A 34 -3.66 -7.00 -14.39
CA ILE A 34 -2.62 -6.66 -13.42
C ILE A 34 -2.00 -5.28 -13.71
N GLN A 35 -2.10 -4.78 -14.95
CA GLN A 35 -1.61 -3.45 -15.31
C GLN A 35 -2.46 -2.33 -14.68
N ARG A 36 -3.62 -2.68 -14.10
CA ARG A 36 -4.57 -1.77 -13.47
C ARG A 36 -4.56 -1.85 -11.93
N LEU A 37 -3.55 -2.49 -11.35
CA LEU A 37 -3.35 -2.55 -9.90
C LEU A 37 -2.64 -1.28 -9.40
N ALA A 38 -3.28 -0.57 -8.48
CA ALA A 38 -2.65 0.49 -7.68
C ALA A 38 -2.52 0.05 -6.22
N VAL A 39 -1.31 0.18 -5.66
CA VAL A 39 -1.04 -0.09 -4.24
C VAL A 39 -0.82 1.23 -3.53
N VAL A 40 -1.66 1.54 -2.55
CA VAL A 40 -1.58 2.77 -1.74
C VAL A 40 -1.40 2.38 -0.28
N ARG A 41 -0.32 2.87 0.34
CA ARG A 41 0.06 2.57 1.74
C ARG A 41 0.27 3.88 2.51
N ALA A 42 0.06 3.85 3.81
CA ALA A 42 0.35 4.94 4.73
C ALA A 42 1.02 4.41 6.00
N GLY A 43 2.02 5.12 6.52
CA GLY A 43 2.70 4.75 7.75
C GLY A 43 1.85 5.08 8.97
N SER A 44 1.57 4.07 9.81
CA SER A 44 0.73 4.19 11.01
C SER A 44 1.49 4.09 12.33
N HIS A 45 2.71 3.55 12.31
CA HIS A 45 3.61 3.37 13.44
C HIS A 45 5.02 3.02 12.94
N PHE A 46 5.97 2.87 13.86
CA PHE A 46 7.34 2.41 13.56
C PHE A 46 7.50 0.92 13.86
N ASP A 47 8.21 0.19 12.98
CA ASP A 47 8.52 -1.24 13.20
C ASP A 47 9.63 -1.44 14.26
N ARG A 48 10.36 -0.37 14.58
CA ARG A 48 11.45 -0.37 15.55
C ARG A 48 11.31 0.80 16.52
N PRO A 49 11.72 0.60 17.79
CA PRO A 49 11.82 1.69 18.74
C PRO A 49 12.88 2.72 18.28
N TYR A 50 12.76 3.93 18.82
CA TYR A 50 13.87 4.86 18.80
C TYR A 50 15.04 4.32 19.64
N PRO A 51 16.31 4.68 19.34
CA PRO A 51 17.46 4.15 20.07
C PRO A 51 17.35 4.35 21.58
N GLY A 52 17.47 3.26 22.34
CA GLY A 52 17.38 3.26 23.82
C GLY A 52 15.99 2.99 24.39
N TYR A 53 14.96 2.79 23.56
CA TYR A 53 13.62 2.42 24.01
C TYR A 53 13.35 0.92 23.94
N SER A 54 12.42 0.45 24.77
CA SER A 54 12.01 -0.96 24.90
C SER A 54 11.39 -1.49 23.60
N GLU A 55 11.96 -2.57 23.07
CA GLU A 55 11.42 -3.27 21.90
C GLU A 55 10.05 -3.87 22.19
N VAL A 56 9.86 -4.38 23.42
CA VAL A 56 8.60 -4.96 23.88
C VAL A 56 7.51 -3.90 23.95
N ASP A 57 7.82 -2.70 24.47
CA ASP A 57 6.85 -1.61 24.49
C ASP A 57 6.52 -1.12 23.09
N ASN A 58 7.51 -0.99 22.20
CA ASN A 58 7.26 -0.62 20.80
C ASN A 58 6.29 -1.60 20.12
N LEU A 59 6.47 -2.90 20.36
CA LEU A 59 5.63 -3.96 19.81
C LEU A 59 4.24 -4.02 20.44
N LEU A 60 4.13 -3.92 21.77
CA LEU A 60 2.86 -4.14 22.48
C LEU A 60 2.02 -2.87 22.62
N LYS A 61 2.63 -1.69 22.55
CA LYS A 61 1.97 -0.37 22.69
C LYS A 61 1.98 0.43 21.40
N TYR A 62 2.06 -0.23 20.25
CA TYR A 62 2.08 0.44 18.93
C TYR A 62 0.87 1.36 18.70
N THR A 63 -0.28 1.07 19.33
CA THR A 63 -1.49 1.89 19.26
C THR A 63 -1.29 3.28 19.86
N ASP A 64 -0.40 3.42 20.83
CA ASP A 64 -0.15 4.68 21.55
C ASP A 64 0.74 5.64 20.74
N GLN A 65 1.33 5.17 19.64
CA GLN A 65 2.16 5.99 18.74
C GLN A 65 1.35 7.03 17.95
N GLY A 66 0.01 6.89 17.91
CA GLY A 66 -0.91 7.91 17.40
C GLY A 66 -0.98 8.07 15.88
N GLY A 67 -0.17 7.35 15.10
CA GLY A 67 -0.12 7.49 13.63
C GLY A 67 -1.27 6.82 12.88
N PHE A 68 -2.03 5.93 13.52
CA PHE A 68 -3.05 5.13 12.84
C PHE A 68 -4.21 5.95 12.26
N VAL A 69 -4.82 6.85 13.04
CA VAL A 69 -5.95 7.67 12.58
C VAL A 69 -5.54 8.62 11.42
N PRO A 70 -4.42 9.36 11.51
CA PRO A 70 -3.90 10.13 10.37
C PRO A 70 -3.59 9.27 9.14
N ALA A 71 -3.05 8.06 9.31
CA ALA A 71 -2.76 7.16 8.20
C ALA A 71 -4.03 6.79 7.41
N LEU A 72 -5.13 6.47 8.12
CA LEU A 72 -6.42 6.16 7.49
C LEU A 72 -6.98 7.36 6.71
N GLU A 73 -6.96 8.54 7.31
CA GLU A 73 -7.43 9.77 6.65
C GLU A 73 -6.62 10.08 5.40
N ASN A 74 -5.29 9.93 5.46
CA ASN A 74 -4.41 10.16 4.32
C ASN A 74 -4.62 9.13 3.20
N LEU A 75 -4.88 7.86 3.52
CA LEU A 75 -5.24 6.85 2.52
C LEU A 75 -6.50 7.26 1.75
N PHE A 76 -7.53 7.74 2.45
CA PHE A 76 -8.74 8.22 1.80
C PHE A 76 -8.46 9.47 0.95
N ARG A 77 -7.77 10.46 1.52
CA ARG A 77 -7.46 11.71 0.81
C ARG A 77 -6.62 11.51 -0.44
N ALA A 78 -5.70 10.54 -0.44
CA ALA A 78 -4.85 10.24 -1.58
C ALA A 78 -5.54 9.30 -2.59
N GLY A 79 -6.26 8.27 -2.11
CA GLY A 79 -6.87 7.25 -2.96
C GLY A 79 -8.21 7.66 -3.57
N ASN A 80 -9.07 8.35 -2.81
CA ASN A 80 -10.41 8.71 -3.27
C ASN A 80 -10.39 9.60 -4.53
N PRO A 81 -9.51 10.60 -4.70
CA PRO A 81 -9.44 11.37 -5.94
C PRO A 81 -9.23 10.49 -7.18
N LEU A 82 -8.35 9.49 -7.11
CA LEU A 82 -8.13 8.54 -8.21
C LEU A 82 -9.37 7.70 -8.50
N VAL A 83 -10.05 7.19 -7.47
CA VAL A 83 -11.30 6.43 -7.62
C VAL A 83 -12.39 7.30 -8.27
N GLN A 84 -12.56 8.53 -7.79
CA GLN A 84 -13.54 9.46 -8.35
C GLN A 84 -13.25 9.80 -9.81
N GLU A 85 -11.97 9.95 -10.16
CA GLU A 85 -11.53 10.24 -11.53
C GLU A 85 -11.83 9.07 -12.48
N ILE A 86 -11.49 7.84 -12.07
CA ILE A 86 -11.79 6.61 -12.84
C ILE A 86 -13.30 6.46 -13.07
N LEU A 87 -14.11 6.68 -12.03
CA LEU A 87 -15.57 6.53 -12.11
C LEU A 87 -16.21 7.59 -13.02
N LYS A 88 -15.72 8.83 -12.98
CA LYS A 88 -16.26 9.92 -13.80
C LYS A 88 -15.85 9.81 -15.27
N ASN A 89 -14.64 9.33 -15.54
CA ASN A 89 -14.02 9.34 -16.86
C ASN A 89 -13.71 7.92 -17.35
N TRP A 90 -14.58 6.95 -17.11
CA TRP A 90 -14.32 5.54 -17.39
C TRP A 90 -13.81 5.27 -18.81
N SER A 91 -14.36 5.91 -19.85
CA SER A 91 -13.89 5.72 -21.24
C SER A 91 -12.43 6.09 -21.45
N ALA A 92 -11.87 6.99 -20.65
CA ALA A 92 -10.44 7.31 -20.65
C ALA A 92 -9.61 6.29 -19.86
N TRP A 93 -10.18 5.69 -18.81
CA TRP A 93 -9.49 4.83 -17.84
C TRP A 93 -9.70 3.31 -18.07
N GLU A 94 -10.59 2.92 -18.98
CA GLU A 94 -10.98 1.52 -19.17
C GLU A 94 -9.83 0.65 -19.65
N ASN A 95 -8.83 1.25 -20.30
CA ASN A 95 -7.62 0.60 -20.80
C ASN A 95 -6.37 0.87 -19.94
N GLY A 96 -6.50 1.51 -18.77
CA GLY A 96 -5.39 1.82 -17.87
C GLY A 96 -5.24 3.32 -17.57
N VAL A 97 -4.02 3.74 -17.21
CA VAL A 97 -3.70 5.16 -16.96
C VAL A 97 -3.74 5.92 -18.30
N PRO A 98 -4.53 7.01 -18.43
CA PRO A 98 -4.57 7.81 -19.66
C PRO A 98 -3.20 8.40 -20.01
N GLU A 99 -2.88 8.47 -21.31
CA GLU A 99 -1.73 9.23 -21.80
C GLU A 99 -1.97 10.74 -21.64
N VAL A 100 -0.91 11.47 -21.32
CA VAL A 100 -0.92 12.94 -21.09
C VAL A 100 -0.67 13.69 -22.38
#